data_AF-A0AAU3PTF3-F1
#
_entry.id   AF-A0AAU3PTF3-F1
#
_cell.length_a   1.000
_cell.length_b   1.000
_cell.length_c   1.000
_cell.angle_alpha   90.00
_cell.angle_beta   90.00
_cell.angle_gamma   90.00
#
_symmetry.space_group_name_H-M   'P 1'
#
loop_
_entity.id
_entity.type
_entity.pdbx_description
1 polymer ?
#
loop_
_entity_poly.entity_id
_entity_poly.type
_entity_poly.pdbx_seq_one_letter_code
_entity_poly.pdbx_strand_id
1 'polypeptide(L)'
;MICNDSAWPRSEVVYQGDVAVDQIRFPMFGAAGADIWPCAFWPSEPIEPAVRIDSQGPSNVLIAQNLRDPATPLSGTRQLRQAFGDRARMVTADQGGHLAYLFKANTCLNGTVTRS
;
A
#
# COMPACT_ATOMS: atom_id res chain seq x y z
N MET A 1 7.97 11.26 -9.15
CA MET A 1 6.58 10.76 -9.29
C MET A 1 5.83 10.95 -7.98
N ILE A 2 6.22 10.29 -6.88
CA ILE A 2 5.42 10.22 -5.64
C ILE A 2 5.15 11.55 -4.88
N CYS A 3 5.94 12.60 -5.09
CA CYS A 3 5.84 13.82 -4.29
C CYS A 3 4.56 14.63 -4.53
N ASN A 4 3.86 14.39 -5.65
CA ASN A 4 2.61 15.08 -5.98
C ASN A 4 1.35 14.22 -5.72
N ASP A 5 1.52 13.00 -5.21
CA ASP A 5 0.42 12.05 -5.00
C ASP A 5 -0.32 12.29 -3.67
N SER A 6 0.37 12.87 -2.69
CA SER A 6 -0.19 13.20 -1.37
C SER A 6 0.66 14.27 -0.68
N ALA A 7 0.09 14.94 0.33
CA ALA A 7 0.83 15.95 1.08
C ALA A 7 1.84 15.28 2.01
N TRP A 8 3.11 15.69 1.91
CA TRP A 8 4.19 15.20 2.75
C TRP A 8 4.42 16.16 3.93
N PRO A 9 4.68 15.66 5.15
CA PRO A 9 5.09 16.52 6.26
C PRO A 9 6.30 17.39 5.89
N ARG A 10 6.22 18.69 6.18
CA ARG A 10 7.33 19.63 5.92
C ARG A 10 8.29 19.75 7.10
N SER A 11 7.87 19.30 8.28
CA SER A 11 8.63 19.44 9.52
C SER A 11 9.55 18.25 9.74
N GLU A 12 10.84 18.52 9.89
CA GLU A 12 11.87 17.51 10.22
C GLU A 12 11.59 16.76 11.52
N VAL A 13 10.94 17.42 12.49
CA VAL A 13 10.62 16.82 13.81
C VAL A 13 9.67 15.63 13.67
N VAL A 14 8.80 15.62 12.66
CA VAL A 14 7.91 14.49 12.38
C VAL A 14 8.75 13.26 12.01
N TYR A 15 9.67 13.42 11.05
CA TYR A 15 10.56 12.33 10.60
C TYR A 15 11.49 11.85 11.70
N GLN A 16 12.04 12.75 12.52
CA GLN A 16 12.85 12.35 13.68
C GLN A 16 12.07 11.48 14.66
N GLY A 17 10.80 11.82 14.92
CA GLY A 17 9.90 11.01 15.73
C GLY A 17 9.61 9.65 15.10
N ASP A 18 9.31 9.62 13.81
CA ASP A 18 9.01 8.38 13.08
C ASP A 18 10.23 7.45 13.04
N VAL A 19 11.43 7.98 12.73
CA VAL A 19 12.70 7.23 12.80
C VAL A 19 12.95 6.68 14.21
N ALA A 20 12.69 7.50 15.24
CA ALA A 20 12.90 7.08 16.63
C ALA A 20 12.03 5.88 17.02
N VAL A 21 10.80 5.82 16.50
CA VAL A 21 9.85 4.73 16.72
C VAL A 21 10.16 3.51 15.85
N ASP A 22 10.37 3.72 14.55
CA ASP A 22 10.44 2.63 13.57
C ASP A 22 11.78 1.90 13.60
N GLN A 23 12.86 2.54 14.03
CA GLN A 23 14.13 1.83 14.28
C GLN A 23 13.98 0.71 15.33
N ILE A 24 13.07 0.87 16.30
CA ILE A 24 12.79 -0.14 17.33
C ILE A 24 11.84 -1.21 16.79
N ARG A 25 10.80 -0.80 16.06
CA ARG A 25 9.77 -1.70 15.54
C ARG A 25 10.26 -2.57 14.40
N PHE A 26 11.12 -2.04 13.53
CA PHE A 26 11.61 -2.71 12.33
C PHE A 26 13.15 -2.60 12.25
N PRO A 27 13.91 -3.35 13.07
CA PRO A 27 15.34 -3.13 13.27
C PRO A 27 16.22 -3.19 12.01
N MET A 28 15.77 -3.86 10.95
CA MET A 28 16.53 -3.98 9.70
C MET A 28 16.39 -2.77 8.78
N PHE A 29 15.23 -2.08 8.77
CA PHE A 29 14.94 -1.08 7.74
C PHE A 29 14.06 0.09 8.19
N GLY A 30 13.53 0.06 9.42
CA GLY A 30 12.55 1.05 9.91
C GLY A 30 13.08 2.48 9.91
N ALA A 31 14.31 2.68 10.38
CA ALA A 31 14.95 4.00 10.34
C ALA A 31 15.04 4.56 8.92
N ALA A 32 15.54 3.76 7.97
CA ALA A 32 15.67 4.19 6.58
C ALA A 32 14.30 4.40 5.90
N GLY A 33 13.29 3.60 6.25
CA GLY A 33 11.93 3.73 5.72
C GLY A 33 11.18 4.96 6.24
N ALA A 34 11.45 5.37 7.48
CA ALA A 34 10.81 6.50 8.16
C ALA A 34 11.56 7.84 8.01
N ASP A 35 12.76 7.84 7.42
CA ASP A 35 13.59 9.03 7.27
C ASP A 35 12.94 10.09 6.36
N ILE A 36 13.48 11.30 6.35
CA ILE A 36 13.01 12.38 5.50
C ILE A 36 13.33 12.13 4.02
N TRP A 37 12.32 12.26 3.16
CA TRP A 37 12.45 12.08 1.71
C TRP A 37 12.50 13.43 0.98
N PRO A 38 13.04 13.48 -0.26
CA PRO A 38 13.03 14.69 -1.08
C PRO A 38 11.64 15.34 -1.24
N CYS A 39 10.56 14.56 -1.11
CA CYS A 39 9.20 15.06 -1.21
C CYS A 39 8.80 16.04 -0.09
N ALA A 40 9.45 15.99 1.08
CA ALA A 40 9.29 17.00 2.13
C ALA A 40 9.66 18.41 1.64
N PHE A 41 10.51 18.51 0.62
CA PHE A 41 10.98 19.76 0.03
C PHE A 41 10.36 20.05 -1.35
N TRP A 42 9.37 19.26 -1.78
CA TRP A 42 8.72 19.46 -3.08
C TRP A 42 8.01 20.82 -3.12
N PRO A 43 8.25 21.67 -4.13
CA PRO A 43 7.85 23.09 -4.07
C PRO A 43 6.35 23.33 -4.21
N SER A 44 5.61 22.32 -4.66
CA SER A 44 4.17 22.41 -4.90
C SER A 44 3.40 21.50 -3.96
N GLU A 45 2.16 21.88 -3.67
CA GLU A 45 1.18 20.97 -3.06
C GLU A 45 0.62 20.00 -4.11
N PRO A 46 0.09 18.83 -3.69
CA PRO A 46 -0.60 17.91 -4.58
C PRO A 46 -1.68 18.64 -5.40
N ILE A 47 -1.64 18.45 -6.72
CA ILE A 47 -2.60 19.08 -7.64
C ILE A 47 -4.02 18.53 -7.42
N GLU A 48 -4.11 17.23 -7.10
CA GLU A 48 -5.38 16.55 -6.89
C GLU A 48 -5.55 16.21 -5.40
N PRO A 49 -6.77 16.36 -4.84
CA PRO A 49 -7.05 15.88 -3.51
C PRO A 49 -7.00 14.34 -3.47
N ALA A 50 -6.68 13.79 -2.30
CA ALA A 50 -6.73 12.35 -2.09
C ALA A 50 -8.11 11.79 -2.46
N VAL A 51 -8.13 10.79 -3.34
CA VAL A 51 -9.37 10.14 -3.78
C VAL A 51 -9.98 9.40 -2.59
N ARG A 52 -11.25 9.69 -2.30
CA ARG A 52 -12.01 8.93 -1.32
C ARG A 52 -12.45 7.62 -1.96
N ILE A 53 -12.01 6.51 -1.38
CA ILE A 53 -12.47 5.18 -1.76
C ILE A 53 -13.75 4.89 -0.99
N ASP A 54 -14.81 4.51 -1.71
CA ASP A 54 -16.11 4.19 -1.14
C ASP A 54 -16.72 2.92 -1.74
N SER A 55 -17.88 2.55 -1.19
CA SER A 55 -18.62 1.35 -1.57
C SER A 55 -19.64 1.59 -2.69
N GLN A 56 -19.61 2.72 -3.41
CA GLN A 56 -20.65 3.12 -4.38
C GLN A 56 -20.24 2.85 -5.84
N GLY A 57 -20.99 1.99 -6.54
CA GLY A 57 -20.77 1.66 -7.96
C GLY A 57 -20.82 0.15 -8.23
N PRO A 58 -20.34 -0.31 -9.41
CA PRO A 58 -20.42 -1.72 -9.80
C PRO A 58 -19.53 -2.63 -8.95
N SER A 59 -19.97 -3.87 -8.71
CA SER A 59 -19.19 -4.92 -8.04
C SER A 59 -18.21 -5.62 -8.98
N ASN A 60 -17.22 -4.87 -9.45
CA ASN A 60 -16.25 -5.29 -10.46
C ASN A 60 -14.79 -5.14 -10.00
N VAL A 61 -14.55 -5.07 -8.69
CA VAL A 61 -13.20 -4.93 -8.14
C VAL A 61 -12.71 -6.28 -7.61
N LEU A 62 -11.54 -6.70 -8.07
CA LEU A 62 -10.85 -7.88 -7.55
C LEU A 62 -9.46 -7.47 -7.06
N ILE A 63 -9.16 -7.85 -5.82
CA ILE A 63 -7.89 -7.56 -5.17
C ILE A 63 -7.10 -8.86 -5.00
N ALA A 64 -5.90 -8.95 -5.58
CA ALA A 64 -5.01 -10.09 -5.44
C ALA A 64 -3.83 -9.74 -4.54
N GLN A 65 -3.62 -10.51 -3.46
CA GLN A 65 -2.68 -10.14 -2.40
C GLN A 65 -1.89 -11.32 -1.87
N ASN A 66 -0.59 -11.14 -1.67
CA ASN A 66 0.23 -12.11 -0.93
C ASN A 66 0.09 -11.88 0.58
N LEU A 67 0.05 -12.97 1.35
CA LEU A 67 0.02 -12.86 2.82
C LEU A 67 1.30 -12.22 3.39
N ARG A 68 2.44 -12.39 2.71
CA ARG A 68 3.76 -11.89 3.13
C ARG A 68 4.38 -10.95 2.08
N ASP A 69 3.60 -9.96 1.63
CA ASP A 69 4.11 -8.87 0.78
C ASP A 69 4.79 -7.79 1.64
N PRO A 70 6.09 -7.50 1.45
CA PRO A 70 6.80 -6.51 2.24
C PRO A 70 6.57 -5.05 1.77
N ALA A 71 6.16 -4.83 0.51
CA ALA A 71 6.03 -3.48 -0.05
C ALA A 71 4.58 -2.97 0.01
N THR A 72 3.59 -3.86 -0.12
CA THR A 72 2.18 -3.56 0.10
C THR A 72 1.58 -4.55 1.09
N PRO A 73 1.76 -4.34 2.41
CA PRO A 73 1.35 -5.30 3.44
C PRO A 73 -0.15 -5.62 3.44
N LEU A 74 -0.49 -6.85 3.83
CA LEU A 74 -1.87 -7.35 3.89
C LEU A 74 -2.82 -6.46 4.71
N SER A 75 -2.32 -5.77 5.73
CA SER A 75 -3.11 -4.84 6.55
C SER A 75 -3.67 -3.67 5.72
N GLY A 76 -2.88 -3.09 4.82
CA GLY A 76 -3.32 -2.03 3.91
C GLY A 76 -4.36 -2.55 2.92
N THR A 77 -4.12 -3.75 2.36
CA THR A 77 -5.06 -4.37 1.43
C THR A 77 -6.40 -4.73 2.07
N ARG A 78 -6.42 -5.13 3.35
CA ARG A 78 -7.65 -5.34 4.12
C ARG A 78 -8.44 -4.04 4.31
N GLN A 79 -7.76 -2.93 4.59
CA GLN A 79 -8.40 -1.61 4.68
C GLN A 79 -8.99 -1.21 3.32
N LEU A 80 -8.26 -1.42 2.23
CA LEU A 80 -8.74 -1.16 0.87
C LEU A 80 -10.00 -1.99 0.54
N ARG A 81 -9.96 -3.30 0.85
CA ARG A 81 -11.13 -4.17 0.67
C ARG A 81 -12.31 -3.71 1.51
N GLN A 82 -12.08 -3.26 2.74
CA GLN A 82 -13.13 -2.74 3.59
C GLN A 82 -13.75 -1.46 3.00
N ALA A 83 -12.92 -0.52 2.52
CA ALA A 83 -13.36 0.74 1.93
C ALA A 83 -14.26 0.53 0.70
N PHE A 84 -13.94 -0.44 -0.16
CA PHE A 84 -14.78 -0.78 -1.32
C PHE A 84 -16.09 -1.50 -0.97
N GLY A 85 -16.27 -1.98 0.27
CA GLY A 85 -17.46 -2.73 0.68
C GLY A 85 -17.73 -3.94 -0.22
N ASP A 86 -19.00 -4.19 -0.55
CA ASP A 86 -19.44 -5.36 -1.32
C ASP A 86 -19.06 -5.33 -2.80
N ARG A 87 -18.47 -4.22 -3.27
CA ARG A 87 -18.02 -4.09 -4.65
C ARG A 87 -16.72 -4.81 -4.94
N ALA A 88 -15.95 -5.11 -3.89
CA ALA A 88 -14.68 -5.79 -4.00
C ALA A 88 -14.77 -7.24 -3.54
N ARG A 89 -14.04 -8.11 -4.23
CA ARG A 89 -13.64 -9.43 -3.76
C ARG A 89 -12.12 -9.44 -3.57
N MET A 90 -11.64 -10.32 -2.71
CA MET A 90 -10.21 -10.42 -2.40
C MET A 90 -9.77 -11.87 -2.45
N VAL A 91 -8.70 -12.13 -3.20
CA VAL A 91 -8.02 -13.42 -3.29
C VAL A 91 -6.67 -13.26 -2.62
N THR A 92 -6.40 -14.10 -1.63
CA THR A 92 -5.09 -14.12 -0.96
C THR A 92 -4.31 -15.36 -1.37
N ALA A 93 -3.00 -15.20 -1.53
CA ALA A 93 -2.07 -16.31 -1.67
C ALA A 93 -1.18 -16.41 -0.43
N ASP A 94 -1.08 -17.61 0.11
CA ASP A 94 -0.12 -17.96 1.15
C ASP A 94 1.30 -18.03 0.58
N GLN A 95 1.84 -16.87 0.20
CA GLN A 95 3.17 -16.72 -0.37
C GLN A 95 3.80 -15.39 0.05
N GLY A 96 5.11 -15.27 -0.21
CA GLY A 96 5.88 -14.05 0.05
C GLY A 96 6.33 -13.29 -1.19
N GLY A 97 6.77 -12.06 -0.95
CA GLY A 97 7.30 -11.13 -1.94
C GLY A 97 6.25 -10.19 -2.51
N HIS A 98 6.71 -9.20 -3.27
CA HIS A 98 5.86 -8.17 -3.88
C HIS A 98 5.30 -8.61 -5.24
N LEU A 99 4.15 -8.05 -5.60
CA LEU A 99 3.31 -8.45 -6.74
C LEU A 99 2.74 -9.86 -6.59
N ALA A 100 1.57 -10.12 -7.18
CA ALA A 100 0.87 -11.40 -7.06
C ALA A 100 0.52 -12.00 -8.43
N TYR A 101 -0.55 -11.51 -9.05
CA TYR A 101 -1.11 -12.04 -10.28
C TYR A 101 -0.13 -11.94 -11.45
N LEU A 102 0.14 -13.06 -12.14
CA LEU A 102 1.06 -13.20 -13.29
C LEU A 102 2.55 -12.92 -13.01
N PHE A 103 2.90 -12.29 -11.89
CA PHE A 103 4.29 -12.03 -11.49
C PHE A 103 4.92 -13.18 -10.70
N LYS A 104 4.13 -14.15 -10.26
CA LYS A 104 4.59 -15.33 -9.53
C LYS A 104 4.00 -16.61 -10.12
N ALA A 105 4.72 -17.72 -9.93
CA ALA A 105 4.36 -19.04 -10.46
C ALA A 105 3.19 -19.72 -9.71
N ASN A 106 2.41 -18.99 -8.90
CA ASN A 106 1.27 -19.55 -8.17
C ASN A 106 0.09 -19.77 -9.10
N THR A 107 -0.01 -20.99 -9.63
CA THR A 107 -1.06 -21.41 -10.56
C THR A 107 -2.46 -21.35 -9.93
N CYS A 108 -2.58 -21.56 -8.60
CA CYS A 108 -3.85 -21.44 -7.89
C CYS A 108 -4.35 -20.00 -7.87
N LEU A 109 -3.51 -19.04 -7.44
CA LEU A 109 -3.87 -17.62 -7.44
C LEU A 109 -4.14 -17.14 -8.87
N ASN A 110 -3.26 -17.45 -9.82
CA ASN A 110 -3.42 -17.02 -11.20
C ASN A 110 -4.72 -17.58 -11.80
N GLY A 111 -4.97 -18.88 -11.63
CA GLY A 111 -6.19 -19.51 -12.11
C GLY A 111 -7.45 -18.91 -11.48
N THR A 112 -7.45 -18.67 -10.17
CA THR A 112 -8.59 -18.06 -9.48
C THR A 112 -8.84 -16.64 -9.99
N VAL A 113 -7.79 -15.80 -10.06
CA VAL A 113 -7.91 -14.41 -10.52
C VAL A 113 -8.40 -14.33 -11.96
N THR A 114 -7.88 -15.17 -12.87
CA THR A 114 -8.30 -15.17 -14.28
C THR A 114 -9.77 -15.58 -14.48
N ARG A 115 -10.36 -16.35 -13.55
CA ARG A 115 -11.74 -16.85 -13.64
C ARG A 115 -12.75 -16.10 -12.76
N SER A 116 -12.30 -15.05 -12.07
CA SER A 116 -13.08 -14.28 -11.09
C SER A 116 -14.12 -13.37 -11.73
#